data_AF-A0A437AIC8-F1
#
_entry.id   AF-A0A437AIC8-F1
#
_cell.length_a   1.000
_cell.length_b   1.000
_cell.length_c   1.000
_cell.angle_alpha   90.00
_cell.angle_beta   90.00
_cell.angle_gamma   90.00
#
_symmetry.space_group_name_H-M   'P 1'
#
loop_
_entity.id
_entity.type
_entity.pdbx_description
1 polymer ?
#
loop_
_entity_poly.entity_id
_entity_poly.type
_entity_poly.pdbx_seq_one_letter_code
_entity_poly.pdbx_strand_id
1 'polypeptide(L)'
;MSQSYEEEIITLELNKDYLVTKPKLDFYKHILSTYKNISIITLFKEKVTQLKNMVDSFDKQETIVTTPNNFVNLNIKNHFVIIEDPNLVIPFEYSECIQKIKKDNSLIALSDKVIKFDYLNQPIIISSTRKCFIKCNLEEKFVILFCVIKFNIIKDDLSVVVTSEFMKEKIKIFLKVFGYEGFNRVFMPEECEGGRILVFSDDLLQIEGVDLIYLSQNDIQGVKESKFDFKKGENYLYKIRNVLQAITPNVCKKRKEFQFHRFDSLKNILK
;
A
#
# COMPACT_ATOMS: atom_id res chain seq x y z
N MET A 1 11.39 -24.17 6.93
CA MET A 1 12.55 -23.31 6.61
C MET A 1 12.06 -21.88 6.51
N SER A 2 12.44 -21.04 7.47
CA SER A 2 12.08 -19.63 7.57
C SER A 2 12.83 -18.84 6.49
N GLN A 3 12.13 -18.42 5.43
CA GLN A 3 12.68 -17.44 4.50
C GLN A 3 12.64 -16.07 5.17
N SER A 4 13.82 -15.50 5.39
CA SER A 4 14.01 -14.12 5.82
C SER A 4 13.39 -13.19 4.79
N TYR A 5 12.43 -12.38 5.22
CA TYR A 5 11.98 -11.24 4.45
C TYR A 5 13.15 -10.25 4.38
N GLU A 6 13.84 -10.19 3.24
CA GLU A 6 14.70 -9.05 2.94
C GLU A 6 13.77 -7.84 2.76
N GLU A 7 13.59 -7.08 3.84
CA GLU A 7 13.02 -5.74 3.82
C GLU A 7 13.87 -4.88 2.87
N GLU A 8 13.22 -4.14 1.97
CA GLU A 8 13.91 -3.14 1.16
C GLU A 8 14.66 -2.20 2.09
N ILE A 9 15.99 -2.15 1.95
CA ILE A 9 16.84 -1.29 2.78
C ILE A 9 16.47 0.15 2.45
N ILE A 10 15.80 0.83 3.39
CA ILE A 10 15.42 2.22 3.24
C ILE A 10 16.70 3.05 3.38
N THR A 11 17.19 3.58 2.27
CA THR A 11 18.32 4.51 2.27
C THR A 11 17.79 5.94 2.40
N LEU A 12 18.11 6.60 3.52
CA LEU A 12 17.74 7.97 3.82
C LEU A 12 18.93 8.89 3.53
N GLU A 13 18.62 10.08 3.02
CA GLU A 13 19.57 11.15 2.72
C GLU A 13 19.17 12.41 3.47
N LEU A 14 20.15 13.04 4.10
CA LEU A 14 19.96 14.36 4.72
C LEU A 14 19.56 15.40 3.66
N ASN A 15 18.78 16.40 4.09
CA ASN A 15 18.16 17.44 3.26
C ASN A 15 16.98 16.98 2.39
N LYS A 16 16.53 15.73 2.52
CA LYS A 16 15.26 15.24 1.95
C LYS A 16 14.22 15.03 3.05
N ASP A 17 12.96 15.29 2.73
CA ASP A 17 11.82 14.99 3.59
C ASP A 17 11.22 13.62 3.21
N TYR A 18 10.60 12.96 4.18
CA TYR A 18 9.99 11.65 4.03
C TYR A 18 8.60 11.60 4.64
N LEU A 19 7.71 10.82 4.02
CA LEU A 19 6.40 10.47 4.57
C LEU A 19 6.32 8.95 4.64
N VAL A 20 6.30 8.41 5.85
CA VAL A 20 6.19 6.97 6.08
C VAL A 20 4.75 6.61 6.37
N THR A 21 4.19 5.69 5.60
CA THR A 21 2.81 5.24 5.81
C THR A 21 2.72 3.98 6.65
N LYS A 22 1.82 3.97 7.64
CA LYS A 22 1.58 2.84 8.56
C LYS A 22 2.89 2.25 9.12
N PRO A 23 3.73 3.06 9.78
CA PRO A 23 5.00 2.58 10.30
C PRO A 23 4.78 1.39 11.23
N LYS A 24 5.39 0.25 10.90
CA LYS A 24 5.44 -0.89 11.80
C LYS A 24 6.56 -0.66 12.82
N LEU A 25 6.48 -1.39 13.93
CA LEU A 25 7.55 -1.46 14.92
C LEU A 25 8.92 -1.80 14.29
N ASP A 26 8.91 -2.53 13.17
CA ASP A 26 10.11 -2.89 12.42
C ASP A 26 10.72 -1.71 11.65
N PHE A 27 9.93 -0.71 11.23
CA PHE A 27 10.48 0.54 10.68
C PHE A 27 11.35 1.26 11.71
N TYR A 28 10.85 1.39 12.94
CA TYR A 28 11.60 1.99 14.04
C TYR A 28 12.89 1.20 14.31
N LYS A 29 12.81 -0.12 14.45
CA LYS A 29 14.00 -0.97 14.63
C LYS A 29 15.02 -0.78 13.51
N HIS A 30 14.57 -0.77 12.26
CA HIS A 30 15.45 -0.63 11.10
C HIS A 30 16.14 0.74 11.09
N ILE A 31 15.37 1.82 11.18
CA ILE A 31 15.92 3.18 11.12
C ILE A 31 16.85 3.48 12.29
N LEU A 32 16.46 3.10 13.51
CA LEU A 32 17.28 3.32 14.72
C LEU A 32 18.58 2.49 14.69
N SER A 33 18.55 1.25 14.17
CA SER A 33 19.76 0.44 14.04
C SER A 33 20.68 0.88 12.89
N THR A 34 20.13 1.55 11.87
CA THR A 34 20.87 1.94 10.65
C THR A 34 21.49 3.34 10.76
N TYR A 35 20.77 4.30 11.36
CA TYR A 35 21.16 5.70 11.40
C TYR A 35 21.42 6.16 12.83
N LYS A 36 22.54 6.85 13.06
CA LYS A 36 22.92 7.36 14.39
C LYS A 36 22.30 8.71 14.74
N ASN A 37 21.88 9.46 13.73
CA ASN A 37 21.38 10.83 13.82
C ASN A 37 19.85 10.86 13.71
N ILE A 38 19.17 10.00 14.48
CA ILE A 38 17.71 9.95 14.55
C ILE A 38 17.22 10.69 15.80
N SER A 39 16.16 11.46 15.62
CA SER A 39 15.40 12.05 16.71
C SER A 39 13.92 11.78 16.50
N ILE A 40 13.19 11.60 17.59
CA ILE A 40 11.74 11.40 17.56
C ILE A 40 11.09 12.57 18.31
N ILE A 41 10.18 13.26 17.63
CA ILE A 41 9.33 14.26 18.26
C ILE A 41 7.89 13.77 18.32
N THR A 42 7.28 13.95 19.49
CA THR A 42 5.85 13.71 19.70
C THR A 42 5.20 14.96 20.27
N LEU A 43 3.94 15.19 19.91
CA LEU A 43 3.18 16.35 20.39
C LEU A 43 2.67 16.16 21.83
N PHE A 44 2.71 14.93 22.35
CA PHE A 44 2.19 14.55 23.66
C PHE A 44 3.33 14.33 24.66
N LYS A 45 3.37 15.15 25.72
CA LYS A 45 4.42 15.05 26.75
C LYS A 45 4.41 13.68 27.43
N GLU A 46 3.24 13.11 27.68
CA GLU A 46 3.09 11.78 28.27
C GLU A 46 3.65 10.64 27.40
N LYS A 47 3.63 10.80 26.07
CA LYS A 47 4.19 9.80 25.14
C LYS A 47 5.71 9.79 25.13
N VAL A 48 6.38 10.86 25.55
CA VAL A 48 7.85 10.96 25.53
C VAL A 48 8.50 9.81 26.32
N THR A 49 8.02 9.54 27.53
CA THR A 49 8.58 8.47 28.37
C THR A 49 8.33 7.08 27.77
N GLN A 50 7.14 6.87 27.19
CA GLN A 50 6.79 5.60 26.55
C GLN A 50 7.68 5.32 25.34
N LEU A 51 7.88 6.31 24.49
CA LEU A 51 8.74 6.22 23.31
C LEU A 51 10.21 6.03 23.70
N LYS A 52 10.71 6.69 24.76
CA LYS A 52 12.06 6.45 25.29
C LYS A 52 12.25 4.99 25.68
N ASN A 53 11.35 4.44 26.51
CA ASN A 53 11.42 3.05 26.93
C ASN A 53 11.38 2.07 25.74
N MET A 54 10.59 2.39 24.71
CA MET A 54 10.54 1.61 23.47
C MET A 54 11.90 1.67 22.75
N VAL A 55 12.48 2.86 22.58
CA VAL A 55 13.75 3.04 21.89
C VAL A 55 14.90 2.37 22.63
N ASP A 56 14.96 2.52 23.96
CA ASP A 56 15.97 1.88 24.82
C ASP A 56 15.93 0.34 24.73
N SER A 57 14.78 -0.22 24.33
CA SER A 57 14.64 -1.67 24.10
C SER A 57 15.23 -2.15 22.77
N PHE A 58 15.42 -1.26 21.81
CA PHE A 58 15.92 -1.58 20.46
C PHE A 58 17.34 -1.09 20.22
N ASP A 59 17.72 0.03 20.82
CA ASP A 59 18.94 0.75 20.51
C ASP A 59 19.75 0.99 21.79
N LYS A 60 21.08 0.84 21.67
CA LYS A 60 22.03 1.17 22.74
C LYS A 60 22.61 2.58 22.57
N GLN A 61 22.22 3.31 21.52
CA GLN A 61 22.63 4.69 21.27
C GLN A 61 21.60 5.69 21.83
N GLU A 62 22.08 6.90 22.13
CA GLU A 62 21.24 7.99 22.67
C GLU A 62 20.39 8.64 21.57
N THR A 63 19.27 7.99 21.23
CA THR A 63 18.24 8.61 20.38
C THR A 63 17.48 9.68 21.17
N ILE A 64 17.30 10.85 20.57
CA ILE A 64 16.65 11.99 21.23
C ILE A 64 15.13 11.87 21.05
N VAL A 65 14.41 11.66 22.14
CA VAL A 65 12.94 11.60 22.16
C VAL A 65 12.38 12.76 22.98
N THR A 66 11.60 13.65 22.35
CA THR A 66 11.15 14.90 22.99
C THR A 66 9.90 15.50 22.32
N THR A 67 9.51 16.71 22.73
CA THR A 67 8.44 17.52 22.09
C THR A 67 9.04 18.59 21.16
N PRO A 68 8.28 19.14 20.18
CA PRO A 68 8.83 20.10 19.20
C PRO A 68 9.53 21.30 19.84
N ASN A 69 8.93 21.94 20.85
CA ASN A 69 9.51 23.11 21.52
C ASN A 69 10.84 22.79 22.19
N ASN A 70 10.91 21.65 22.88
CA ASN A 70 12.13 21.21 23.55
C ASN A 70 13.22 20.85 22.52
N PHE A 71 12.84 20.26 21.39
CA PHE A 71 13.79 19.97 20.31
C PHE A 71 14.44 21.23 19.76
N VAL A 72 13.66 22.28 19.50
CA VAL A 72 14.17 23.59 19.05
C VAL A 72 15.18 24.16 20.05
N ASN A 73 14.91 24.05 21.35
CA ASN A 73 15.81 24.55 22.40
C ASN A 73 17.15 23.79 22.47
N LEU A 74 17.18 22.51 22.05
CA LEU A 74 18.40 21.71 22.01
C LEU A 74 19.31 22.09 20.82
N ASN A 75 18.80 22.83 19.84
CA ASN A 75 19.55 23.30 18.66
C ASN A 75 20.29 22.16 17.90
N ILE A 76 19.61 21.02 17.77
CA ILE A 76 20.12 19.83 17.08
C ILE A 76 20.03 20.04 15.56
N LYS A 77 21.08 19.65 14.84
CA LYS A 77 21.23 19.83 13.40
C LYS A 77 21.69 18.55 12.72
N ASN A 78 21.39 18.40 11.44
CA ASN A 78 21.75 17.25 10.60
C ASN A 78 21.18 15.93 11.12
N HIS A 79 19.98 15.95 11.72
CA HIS A 79 19.25 14.75 12.12
C HIS A 79 18.12 14.43 11.13
N PHE A 80 17.72 13.16 11.11
CA PHE A 80 16.39 12.78 10.66
C PHE A 80 15.44 12.88 11.86
N VAL A 81 14.43 13.75 11.74
CA VAL A 81 13.47 14.03 12.79
C VAL A 81 12.14 13.37 12.44
N ILE A 82 11.84 12.29 13.16
CA ILE A 82 10.58 11.56 13.07
C ILE A 82 9.49 12.36 13.79
N ILE A 83 8.41 12.68 13.09
CA ILE A 83 7.23 13.39 13.62
C ILE A 83 6.10 12.39 13.81
N GLU A 84 5.78 12.09 15.07
CA GLU A 84 4.59 11.34 15.46
C GLU A 84 3.33 12.21 15.33
N ASP A 85 2.24 11.60 14.87
CA ASP A 85 0.94 12.26 14.70
C ASP A 85 1.00 13.59 13.88
N PRO A 86 1.61 13.59 12.67
CA PRO A 86 1.91 14.79 11.87
C PRO A 86 0.67 15.62 11.50
N ASN A 87 -0.51 15.00 11.46
CA ASN A 87 -1.80 15.67 11.24
C ASN A 87 -2.23 16.59 12.39
N LEU A 88 -1.64 16.44 13.57
CA LEU A 88 -1.96 17.27 14.74
C LEU A 88 -1.02 18.49 14.88
N VAL A 89 0.03 18.60 14.05
CA VAL A 89 0.98 19.72 14.08
C VAL A 89 0.28 21.08 13.91
N ILE A 90 -0.61 21.19 12.93
CA ILE A 90 -1.33 22.44 12.65
C ILE A 90 -2.40 22.70 13.72
N PRO A 91 -3.31 21.74 14.04
CA PRO A 91 -4.30 21.94 15.10
C PRO A 91 -3.72 22.33 16.46
N PHE A 92 -2.50 21.88 16.78
CA PHE A 92 -1.85 22.15 18.07
C PHE A 92 -0.83 23.29 17.98
N GLU A 93 -0.87 24.08 16.90
CA GLU A 93 -0.08 25.32 16.74
C GLU A 93 1.45 25.13 16.75
N TYR A 94 1.94 23.95 16.36
CA TYR A 94 3.38 23.66 16.30
C TYR A 94 4.06 24.02 14.96
N SER A 95 3.32 24.57 14.00
CA SER A 95 3.80 24.85 12.63
C SER A 95 5.11 25.63 12.59
N GLU A 96 5.23 26.72 13.35
CA GLU A 96 6.47 27.52 13.40
C GLU A 96 7.66 26.73 13.96
N CYS A 97 7.41 25.88 14.95
CA CYS A 97 8.44 25.05 15.55
C CYS A 97 8.94 24.01 14.55
N ILE A 98 8.03 23.32 13.85
CA ILE A 98 8.40 22.36 12.81
C ILE A 98 9.18 23.03 11.67
N GLN A 99 8.79 24.25 11.26
CA GLN A 99 9.55 25.02 10.28
C GLN A 99 10.98 25.36 10.74
N LYS A 100 11.17 25.71 12.03
CA LYS A 100 12.51 25.94 12.59
C LYS A 100 13.35 24.67 12.59
N ILE A 101 12.77 23.55 13.02
CA ILE A 101 13.44 22.24 13.02
C ILE A 101 13.91 21.86 11.62
N LYS A 102 13.04 22.01 10.63
CA LYS A 102 13.30 21.68 9.22
C LYS A 102 14.48 22.43 8.60
N LYS A 103 14.80 23.65 9.05
CA LYS A 103 15.89 24.45 8.46
C LYS A 103 17.23 23.73 8.46
N ASP A 104 17.48 22.91 9.48
CA ASP A 104 18.76 22.24 9.70
C ASP A 104 18.62 20.70 9.70
N ASN A 105 17.43 20.15 9.42
CA ASN A 105 17.13 18.73 9.61
C ASN A 105 16.20 18.19 8.51
N SER A 106 16.28 16.88 8.27
CA SER A 106 15.35 16.14 7.42
C SER A 106 14.13 15.71 8.22
N LEU A 107 12.91 15.94 7.73
CA LEU A 107 11.70 15.50 8.42
C LEU A 107 11.25 14.12 7.93
N ILE A 108 10.80 13.27 8.85
CA ILE A 108 10.11 12.01 8.56
C ILE A 108 8.74 12.06 9.22
N ALA A 109 7.68 12.34 8.45
CA ALA A 109 6.32 12.32 8.99
C ALA A 109 5.77 10.89 9.00
N LEU A 110 5.16 10.48 10.11
CA LEU A 110 4.57 9.16 10.28
C LEU A 110 3.05 9.25 10.21
N SER A 111 2.43 8.80 9.13
CA SER A 111 0.97 8.91 8.97
C SER A 111 0.34 7.59 8.52
N ASP A 112 -0.91 7.34 8.87
CA ASP A 112 -1.64 6.17 8.32
C ASP A 112 -2.10 6.37 6.88
N LYS A 113 -2.01 7.60 6.36
CA LYS A 113 -2.49 8.00 5.04
C LYS A 113 -1.41 8.83 4.32
N VAL A 114 -1.42 8.78 2.98
CA VAL A 114 -0.65 9.72 2.17
C VAL A 114 -1.40 11.04 2.16
N ILE A 115 -0.95 12.01 2.95
CA ILE A 115 -1.56 13.35 3.03
C ILE A 115 -0.47 14.38 2.76
N LYS A 116 -0.83 15.45 2.06
CA LYS A 116 0.07 16.59 1.87
C LYS A 116 0.14 17.41 3.16
N PHE A 117 1.34 17.55 3.70
CA PHE A 117 1.62 18.43 4.83
C PHE A 117 2.36 19.67 4.33
N ASP A 118 1.87 20.87 4.66
CA ASP A 118 2.44 22.14 4.17
C ASP A 118 3.89 22.37 4.59
N TYR A 119 4.33 21.71 5.66
CA TYR A 119 5.70 21.79 6.17
C TYR A 119 6.65 20.74 5.56
N LEU A 120 6.17 19.78 4.76
CA LEU A 120 7.01 18.83 4.02
C LEU A 120 7.17 19.31 2.57
N ASN A 121 8.40 19.39 2.07
CA ASN A 121 8.65 19.83 0.70
C ASN A 121 8.85 18.60 -0.18
N GLN A 122 7.81 18.24 -0.95
CA GLN A 122 7.83 17.08 -1.86
C GLN A 122 8.41 15.82 -1.20
N PRO A 123 7.82 15.34 -0.08
CA PRO A 123 8.41 14.25 0.68
C PRO A 123 8.52 12.98 -0.16
N ILE A 124 9.62 12.25 -0.01
CA ILE A 124 9.75 10.90 -0.53
C ILE A 124 8.82 9.99 0.28
N ILE A 125 7.87 9.37 -0.40
CA ILE A 125 6.90 8.47 0.23
C ILE A 125 7.57 7.12 0.46
N ILE A 126 7.76 6.77 1.74
CA ILE A 126 8.22 5.45 2.19
C ILE A 126 7.00 4.68 2.67
N SER A 127 6.38 3.97 1.75
CA SER A 127 5.17 3.22 2.08
C SER A 127 5.54 1.87 2.68
N SER A 128 4.92 1.49 3.81
CA SER A 128 4.85 0.06 4.18
C SER A 128 3.87 -0.72 3.29
N THR A 129 3.21 -0.04 2.34
CA THR A 129 2.41 -0.62 1.26
C THR A 129 3.26 -1.60 0.47
N ARG A 130 2.88 -2.87 0.44
CA ARG A 130 3.52 -3.83 -0.45
C ARG A 130 3.12 -3.49 -1.88
N LYS A 131 4.00 -2.81 -2.61
CA LYS A 131 3.85 -2.57 -4.05
C LYS A 131 4.66 -3.62 -4.80
N CYS A 132 3.97 -4.51 -5.50
CA CYS A 132 4.64 -5.48 -6.35
C CYS A 132 3.87 -5.66 -7.66
N PHE A 133 4.53 -6.27 -8.64
CA PHE A 133 3.85 -6.76 -9.82
C PHE A 133 4.01 -8.28 -9.92
N ILE A 134 3.00 -8.95 -10.46
CA ILE A 134 3.06 -10.35 -10.85
C ILE A 134 3.01 -10.37 -12.37
N LYS A 135 4.06 -10.94 -12.97
CA LYS A 135 4.11 -11.13 -14.42
C LYS A 135 3.10 -12.20 -14.85
N CYS A 136 2.11 -11.82 -15.64
CA CYS A 136 1.01 -12.68 -16.03
C CYS A 136 0.29 -12.23 -17.31
N ASN A 137 -0.15 -13.19 -18.11
CA ASN A 137 -1.04 -12.97 -19.25
C ASN A 137 -2.48 -12.71 -18.80
N LEU A 138 -3.36 -12.33 -19.73
CA LEU A 138 -4.74 -11.95 -19.40
C LEU A 138 -5.51 -13.04 -18.64
N GLU A 139 -5.41 -14.29 -19.07
CA GLU A 139 -6.09 -15.42 -18.40
C GLU A 139 -5.58 -15.58 -16.96
N GLU A 140 -4.27 -15.57 -16.80
CA GLU A 140 -3.61 -15.64 -15.49
C GLU A 140 -4.03 -14.49 -14.56
N LYS A 141 -4.29 -13.28 -15.08
CA LYS A 141 -4.82 -12.17 -14.26
C LYS A 141 -6.13 -12.57 -13.57
N PHE A 142 -7.03 -13.26 -14.28
CA PHE A 142 -8.30 -13.75 -13.72
C PHE A 142 -8.12 -14.94 -12.79
N VAL A 143 -7.12 -15.79 -13.02
CA VAL A 143 -6.76 -16.88 -12.10
C VAL A 143 -6.28 -16.31 -10.76
N ILE A 144 -5.40 -15.31 -10.80
CA ILE A 144 -4.90 -14.64 -9.61
C ILE A 144 -6.05 -13.96 -8.87
N LEU A 145 -6.92 -13.21 -9.56
CA LEU A 145 -8.13 -12.61 -8.97
C LEU A 145 -8.99 -13.67 -8.28
N PHE A 146 -9.29 -14.78 -8.95
CA PHE A 146 -10.07 -15.88 -8.38
C PHE A 146 -9.42 -16.43 -7.10
N CYS A 147 -8.12 -16.73 -7.14
CA CYS A 147 -7.41 -17.31 -6.00
C CYS A 147 -7.26 -16.33 -4.83
N VAL A 148 -6.99 -15.05 -5.11
CA VAL A 148 -6.93 -13.99 -4.10
C VAL A 148 -8.20 -13.97 -3.28
N ILE A 149 -9.33 -14.08 -3.97
CA ILE A 149 -10.63 -14.06 -3.34
C ILE A 149 -10.95 -15.41 -2.67
N LYS A 150 -10.80 -16.54 -3.38
CA LYS A 150 -11.11 -17.90 -2.86
C LYS A 150 -10.41 -18.22 -1.55
N PHE A 151 -9.13 -17.88 -1.49
CA PHE A 151 -8.27 -18.21 -0.35
C PHE A 151 -8.16 -17.05 0.65
N ASN A 152 -8.99 -16.02 0.50
CA ASN A 152 -9.03 -14.84 1.37
C ASN A 152 -7.63 -14.24 1.59
N ILE A 153 -6.81 -14.22 0.53
CA ILE A 153 -5.43 -13.70 0.55
C ILE A 153 -5.46 -12.20 0.82
N ILE A 154 -6.50 -11.53 0.32
CA ILE A 154 -6.85 -10.15 0.62
C ILE A 154 -8.24 -10.19 1.26
N LYS A 155 -8.35 -9.69 2.51
CA LYS A 155 -9.59 -9.67 3.31
C LYS A 155 -10.69 -8.79 2.68
N ASP A 156 -11.81 -8.60 3.39
CA ASP A 156 -13.06 -7.93 2.99
C ASP A 156 -12.94 -6.48 2.42
N ASP A 157 -11.73 -5.97 2.17
CA ASP A 157 -11.37 -4.66 1.59
C ASP A 157 -10.70 -4.72 0.20
N LEU A 158 -10.79 -5.86 -0.53
CA LEU A 158 -10.26 -5.95 -1.90
C LEU A 158 -10.97 -4.99 -2.87
N SER A 159 -10.18 -4.17 -3.55
CA SER A 159 -10.57 -3.38 -4.72
C SER A 159 -9.82 -3.85 -5.95
N VAL A 160 -10.45 -3.79 -7.12
CA VAL A 160 -9.83 -4.12 -8.41
C VAL A 160 -9.82 -2.85 -9.26
N VAL A 161 -8.65 -2.43 -9.71
CA VAL A 161 -8.52 -1.28 -10.61
C VAL A 161 -8.20 -1.77 -12.02
N VAL A 162 -8.89 -1.21 -13.02
CA VAL A 162 -8.71 -1.50 -14.44
C VAL A 162 -8.53 -0.21 -15.22
N THR A 163 -7.93 -0.30 -16.41
CA THR A 163 -7.68 0.88 -17.27
C THR A 163 -8.70 1.07 -18.40
N SER A 164 -9.74 0.23 -18.47
CA SER A 164 -10.79 0.38 -19.49
C SER A 164 -12.16 -0.06 -18.99
N GLU A 165 -13.21 0.63 -19.45
CA GLU A 165 -14.61 0.28 -19.21
C GLU A 165 -14.95 -1.13 -19.70
N PHE A 166 -14.32 -1.57 -20.79
CA PHE A 166 -14.41 -2.94 -21.27
C PHE A 166 -13.96 -3.96 -20.20
N MET A 167 -12.78 -3.74 -19.60
CA MET A 167 -12.26 -4.62 -18.56
C MET A 167 -13.06 -4.52 -17.27
N LYS A 168 -13.56 -3.32 -16.95
CA LYS A 168 -14.43 -3.08 -15.78
C LYS A 168 -15.67 -3.97 -15.86
N GLU A 169 -16.37 -3.96 -16.99
CA GLU A 169 -17.54 -4.80 -17.19
C GLU A 169 -17.16 -6.29 -17.22
N LYS A 170 -16.04 -6.65 -17.87
CA LYS A 170 -15.58 -8.05 -17.92
C LYS A 170 -15.33 -8.63 -16.53
N ILE A 171 -14.68 -7.88 -15.64
CA ILE A 171 -14.43 -8.30 -14.26
C ILE A 171 -15.72 -8.35 -13.45
N LYS A 172 -16.62 -7.37 -13.60
CA LYS A 172 -17.93 -7.39 -12.92
C LYS A 172 -18.73 -8.65 -13.24
N ILE A 173 -18.81 -9.03 -14.52
CA ILE A 173 -19.51 -10.26 -14.93
C ILE A 173 -18.79 -11.50 -14.39
N PHE A 174 -17.46 -11.53 -14.46
CA PHE A 174 -16.66 -12.63 -13.92
C PHE A 174 -16.93 -12.84 -12.41
N LEU A 175 -16.85 -11.79 -11.61
CA LEU A 175 -17.12 -11.85 -10.16
C LEU A 175 -18.54 -12.32 -9.88
N LYS A 176 -19.51 -11.82 -10.65
CA LYS A 176 -20.92 -12.21 -10.54
C LYS A 176 -21.13 -13.71 -10.81
N VAL A 177 -20.50 -14.26 -11.85
CA VAL A 177 -20.61 -15.69 -12.20
C VAL A 177 -20.22 -16.61 -11.05
N PHE A 178 -19.16 -16.27 -10.31
CA PHE A 178 -18.70 -17.10 -9.19
C PHE A 178 -19.33 -16.75 -7.84
N GLY A 179 -20.31 -15.84 -7.82
CA GLY A 179 -21.09 -15.49 -6.63
C GLY A 179 -20.50 -14.39 -5.75
N TYR A 180 -19.59 -13.55 -6.27
CA TYR A 180 -19.12 -12.33 -5.60
C TYR A 180 -19.89 -11.09 -6.06
N GLU A 181 -21.20 -11.14 -5.94
CA GLU A 181 -22.08 -10.03 -6.34
C GLU A 181 -22.01 -8.82 -5.37
N GLY A 182 -21.47 -9.03 -4.16
CA GLY A 182 -21.41 -8.02 -3.09
C GLY A 182 -20.28 -6.99 -3.20
N PHE A 183 -19.39 -7.10 -4.19
CA PHE A 183 -18.25 -6.19 -4.36
C PHE A 183 -18.39 -5.37 -5.65
N ASN A 184 -19.07 -4.23 -5.58
CA ASN A 184 -19.01 -3.16 -6.60
C ASN A 184 -17.66 -2.43 -6.58
N ARG A 185 -16.55 -3.15 -6.35
CA ARG A 185 -15.23 -2.57 -6.13
C ARG A 185 -14.31 -2.72 -7.32
N VAL A 186 -14.88 -2.67 -8.52
CA VAL A 186 -14.11 -2.60 -9.76
C VAL A 186 -14.15 -1.16 -10.23
N PHE A 187 -13.00 -0.50 -10.17
CA PHE A 187 -12.85 0.94 -10.34
C PHE A 187 -11.97 1.26 -11.55
N MET A 188 -12.23 2.41 -12.16
CA MET A 188 -11.22 3.13 -12.92
C MET A 188 -10.23 3.78 -11.93
N PRO A 189 -9.00 4.14 -12.34
CA PRO A 189 -7.97 4.65 -11.44
C PRO A 189 -8.42 5.87 -10.62
N GLU A 190 -9.15 6.78 -11.25
CA GLU A 190 -9.69 8.00 -10.66
C GLU A 190 -10.86 7.78 -9.68
N GLU A 191 -11.47 6.59 -9.67
CA GLU A 191 -12.62 6.25 -8.82
C GLU A 191 -12.21 5.54 -7.52
N CYS A 192 -10.94 5.18 -7.37
CA CYS A 192 -10.49 4.28 -6.29
C CYS A 192 -10.00 5.05 -5.06
N GLU A 193 -10.80 5.06 -3.99
CA GLU A 193 -10.43 5.63 -2.69
C GLU A 193 -9.75 4.58 -1.77
N GLY A 194 -8.53 4.16 -2.12
CA GLY A 194 -7.70 3.33 -1.23
C GLY A 194 -8.10 1.85 -1.10
N GLY A 195 -7.61 1.22 -0.02
CA GLY A 195 -7.81 -0.21 0.28
C GLY A 195 -6.66 -1.12 -0.19
N ARG A 196 -6.90 -2.43 -0.22
CA ARG A 196 -5.96 -3.40 -0.84
C ARG A 196 -6.36 -3.63 -2.28
N ILE A 197 -5.46 -3.35 -3.21
CA ILE A 197 -5.82 -3.12 -4.61
C ILE A 197 -5.09 -4.11 -5.51
N LEU A 198 -5.86 -4.79 -6.34
CA LEU A 198 -5.37 -5.58 -7.46
C LEU A 198 -5.50 -4.76 -8.74
N VAL A 199 -4.38 -4.39 -9.34
CA VAL A 199 -4.31 -3.45 -10.47
C VAL A 199 -4.11 -4.22 -11.78
N PHE A 200 -5.11 -4.24 -12.64
CA PHE A 200 -5.05 -4.82 -13.98
C PHE A 200 -4.48 -3.78 -14.95
N SER A 201 -3.17 -3.56 -14.89
CA SER A 201 -2.45 -2.60 -15.73
C SER A 201 -1.07 -3.11 -16.04
N ASP A 202 -0.58 -2.78 -17.23
CA ASP A 202 0.83 -2.98 -17.58
C ASP A 202 1.70 -1.76 -17.23
N ASP A 203 1.06 -0.63 -16.92
CA ASP A 203 1.71 0.61 -16.55
C ASP A 203 1.51 0.95 -15.08
N LEU A 204 2.45 1.74 -14.56
CA LEU A 204 2.35 2.33 -13.24
C LEU A 204 1.26 3.42 -13.23
N LEU A 205 0.22 3.20 -12.45
CA LEU A 205 -0.89 4.14 -12.29
C LEU A 205 -0.73 4.96 -11.01
N GLN A 206 -1.20 6.22 -11.04
CA GLN A 206 -1.26 7.10 -9.87
C GLN A 206 -2.47 6.72 -9.00
N ILE A 207 -2.36 5.60 -8.28
CA ILE A 207 -3.41 5.08 -7.39
C ILE A 207 -2.84 4.99 -5.98
N GLU A 208 -3.61 5.42 -5.00
CA GLU A 208 -3.25 5.33 -3.58
C GLU A 208 -3.87 4.07 -2.95
N GLY A 209 -3.11 3.31 -2.16
CA GLY A 209 -3.56 2.04 -1.59
C GLY A 209 -2.69 1.51 -0.43
N VAL A 210 -3.28 0.62 0.36
CA VAL A 210 -2.65 -0.10 1.49
C VAL A 210 -1.76 -1.24 1.01
N ASP A 211 -2.17 -1.97 -0.02
CA ASP A 211 -1.36 -2.93 -0.77
C ASP A 211 -1.68 -2.75 -2.24
N LEU A 212 -0.67 -2.79 -3.11
CA LEU A 212 -0.81 -2.59 -4.55
C LEU A 212 -0.16 -3.77 -5.29
N ILE A 213 -0.99 -4.67 -5.80
CA ILE A 213 -0.53 -5.82 -6.59
C ILE A 213 -0.89 -5.55 -8.04
N TYR A 214 0.12 -5.22 -8.86
CA TYR A 214 -0.05 -5.05 -10.29
C TYR A 214 -0.03 -6.42 -10.98
N LEU A 215 -0.99 -6.64 -11.87
CA LEU A 215 -1.05 -7.80 -12.74
C LEU A 215 -0.69 -7.34 -14.14
N SER A 216 0.55 -7.60 -14.55
CA SER A 216 1.12 -7.07 -15.78
C SER A 216 1.73 -8.15 -16.66
N GLN A 217 1.65 -7.98 -17.98
CA GLN A 217 2.42 -8.79 -18.93
C GLN A 217 3.89 -8.38 -19.00
N ASN A 218 4.18 -7.13 -18.66
CA ASN A 218 5.48 -6.49 -18.77
C ASN A 218 6.08 -6.23 -17.39
N ASP A 219 7.36 -5.89 -17.37
CA ASP A 219 8.00 -5.44 -16.14
C ASP A 219 7.57 -4.00 -15.87
N ILE A 220 7.25 -3.69 -14.61
CA ILE A 220 6.88 -2.32 -14.22
C ILE A 220 8.07 -1.66 -13.54
N GLN A 221 8.58 -0.59 -14.16
CA GLN A 221 9.72 0.14 -13.63
C GLN A 221 9.45 0.65 -12.20
N GLY A 222 10.40 0.42 -11.30
CA GLY A 222 10.30 0.86 -9.90
C GLY A 222 9.31 0.04 -9.06
N VAL A 223 8.86 -1.12 -9.54
CA VAL A 223 8.01 -2.05 -8.78
C VAL A 223 8.65 -3.42 -8.78
N LYS A 224 8.78 -4.04 -7.61
CA LYS A 224 9.40 -5.37 -7.46
C LYS A 224 8.51 -6.48 -8.03
N GLU A 225 9.10 -7.41 -8.78
CA GLU A 225 8.39 -8.61 -9.23
C GLU A 225 8.12 -9.55 -8.04
N SER A 226 6.92 -10.14 -8.01
CA SER A 226 6.52 -11.22 -7.13
C SER A 226 6.02 -12.41 -7.93
N LYS A 227 6.31 -13.62 -7.45
CA LYS A 227 5.83 -14.85 -8.07
C LYS A 227 4.50 -15.28 -7.46
N PHE A 228 3.58 -15.70 -8.31
CA PHE A 228 2.33 -16.34 -7.90
C PHE A 228 2.42 -17.85 -8.11
N ASP A 229 2.00 -18.63 -7.12
CA ASP A 229 1.94 -20.09 -7.23
C ASP A 229 0.63 -20.52 -7.90
N PHE A 230 0.68 -20.68 -9.22
CA PHE A 230 -0.47 -21.06 -10.05
C PHE A 230 -1.03 -22.45 -9.74
N LYS A 231 -0.29 -23.32 -9.03
CA LYS A 231 -0.80 -24.63 -8.60
C LYS A 231 -2.05 -24.50 -7.73
N LYS A 232 -2.17 -23.39 -6.99
CA LYS A 232 -3.37 -23.07 -6.19
C LYS A 232 -4.63 -22.86 -7.04
N GLY A 233 -4.48 -22.48 -8.31
CA GLY A 233 -5.56 -22.22 -9.25
C GLY A 233 -5.83 -23.35 -10.25
N GLU A 234 -4.98 -24.38 -10.33
CA GLU A 234 -5.02 -25.42 -11.37
C GLU A 234 -6.40 -26.07 -11.50
N ASN A 235 -7.01 -26.45 -10.38
CA ASN A 235 -8.33 -27.10 -10.34
C ASN A 235 -9.48 -26.22 -10.86
N TYR A 236 -9.24 -24.92 -11.05
CA TYR A 236 -10.23 -23.94 -11.48
C TYR A 236 -9.95 -23.38 -12.87
N LEU A 237 -8.78 -23.64 -13.46
CA LEU A 237 -8.37 -23.08 -14.76
C LEU A 237 -9.41 -23.31 -15.87
N TYR A 238 -9.89 -24.54 -16.01
CA TYR A 238 -10.91 -24.88 -17.02
C TYR A 238 -12.21 -24.09 -16.82
N LYS A 239 -12.66 -23.95 -15.56
CA LYS A 239 -13.88 -23.20 -15.22
C LYS A 239 -13.70 -21.72 -15.52
N ILE A 240 -12.55 -21.15 -15.15
CA ILE A 240 -12.19 -19.76 -15.42
C ILE A 240 -12.15 -19.50 -16.94
N ARG A 241 -11.46 -20.35 -17.72
CA ARG A 241 -11.43 -20.26 -19.19
C ARG A 241 -12.81 -20.25 -19.81
N ASN A 242 -13.67 -21.19 -19.42
CA ASN A 242 -15.03 -21.28 -19.95
C ASN A 242 -15.83 -19.99 -19.72
N VAL A 243 -15.70 -19.41 -18.52
CA VAL A 243 -16.34 -18.13 -18.19
C VAL A 243 -15.76 -17.00 -19.06
N LEU A 244 -14.43 -16.91 -19.17
CA LEU A 244 -13.78 -15.85 -19.97
C LEU A 244 -14.13 -15.91 -21.45
N GLN A 245 -14.29 -17.11 -22.01
CA GLN A 245 -14.73 -17.30 -23.40
C GLN A 245 -16.18 -16.86 -23.62
N ALA A 246 -17.04 -17.02 -22.61
CA ALA A 246 -18.43 -16.57 -22.68
C ALA A 246 -18.59 -15.05 -22.53
N ILE A 247 -17.66 -14.38 -21.84
CA ILE A 247 -17.64 -12.91 -21.69
C ILE A 247 -17.03 -12.27 -22.94
N THR A 248 -17.83 -12.27 -24.01
CA THR A 248 -17.46 -11.72 -25.32
C THR A 248 -17.47 -10.18 -25.35
N PRO A 249 -16.87 -9.55 -26.37
CA PRO A 249 -16.92 -8.09 -26.48
C PRO A 249 -18.32 -7.49 -26.63
N ASN A 250 -19.24 -8.20 -27.29
CA ASN A 250 -20.62 -7.77 -27.40
C ASN A 250 -21.35 -7.80 -26.05
N VAL A 251 -20.97 -8.72 -25.17
CA VAL A 251 -21.46 -8.75 -23.78
C VAL A 251 -20.93 -7.55 -23.00
N CYS A 252 -19.61 -7.31 -23.01
CA CYS A 252 -19.01 -6.16 -22.30
C CYS A 252 -19.53 -4.80 -22.80
N LYS A 253 -19.88 -4.71 -24.09
CA LYS A 253 -20.48 -3.50 -24.69
C LYS A 253 -22.00 -3.41 -24.51
N LYS A 254 -22.61 -4.33 -23.74
CA LYS A 254 -24.07 -4.41 -23.51
C LYS A 254 -24.91 -4.53 -24.78
N ARG A 255 -24.31 -5.04 -25.87
CA ARG A 255 -24.99 -5.34 -27.14
C ARG A 255 -25.64 -6.73 -27.14
N LYS A 256 -25.25 -7.59 -26.20
CA LYS A 256 -25.81 -8.92 -25.97
C LYS A 256 -25.87 -9.19 -24.47
N GLU A 257 -26.96 -9.78 -24.01
CA GLU A 257 -27.07 -10.20 -22.60
C GLU A 257 -26.16 -11.39 -22.29
N PHE A 258 -25.61 -11.41 -21.08
CA PHE A 258 -24.84 -12.54 -20.58
C PHE A 258 -25.79 -13.59 -19.96
N GLN A 259 -25.64 -14.84 -20.40
CA GLN A 259 -26.48 -15.96 -19.95
C GLN A 259 -25.95 -16.54 -18.61
N PHE A 260 -26.23 -15.86 -17.50
CA PHE A 260 -25.73 -16.25 -16.17
C PHE A 260 -26.12 -17.69 -15.75
N HIS A 261 -27.34 -18.14 -16.09
CA HIS A 261 -27.85 -19.45 -15.72
C HIS A 261 -26.99 -20.63 -16.20
N ARG A 262 -26.22 -20.44 -17.29
CA ARG A 262 -25.28 -21.47 -17.81
C ARG A 262 -24.15 -21.79 -16.83
N PHE A 263 -23.93 -20.92 -15.85
CA PHE A 263 -22.85 -21.03 -14.87
C PHE A 263 -23.37 -21.13 -13.44
N ASP A 264 -24.65 -21.48 -13.23
CA ASP A 264 -25.23 -21.57 -11.89
C ASP A 264 -24.50 -22.56 -10.98
N SER A 265 -23.89 -23.62 -11.55
CA SER A 265 -23.03 -24.57 -10.81
C SER A 265 -21.72 -23.97 -10.30
N LEU A 266 -21.35 -22.77 -10.75
CA LEU A 266 -20.16 -22.05 -10.30
C LEU A 266 -20.47 -21.03 -9.19
N LYS A 267 -21.75 -20.69 -8.99
CA LYS A 267 -22.18 -19.86 -7.87
C LYS A 267 -21.83 -20.60 -6.58
N ASN A 268 -21.07 -19.95 -5.70
CA ASN A 268 -20.53 -20.50 -4.44
C ASN A 268 -19.24 -21.32 -4.53
N ILE A 269 -18.61 -21.51 -5.70
CA ILE A 269 -17.27 -22.14 -5.73
C ILE A 269 -16.27 -21.38 -4.85
N LEU A 270 -16.52 -20.10 -4.66
CA LEU A 270 -15.67 -19.22 -3.89
C LEU A 270 -15.95 -19.20 -2.38
N LYS A 271 -17.07 -19.76 -1.91
CA LYS A 271 -17.29 -20.08 -0.48
C LYS A 271 -16.51 -21.34 -0.14
#